data_AF-A0A382WNF6-F1
#
_entry.id   AF-A0A382WNF6-F1
#
_cell.length_a   1.000
_cell.length_b   1.000
_cell.length_c   1.000
_cell.angle_alpha   90.00
_cell.angle_beta   90.00
_cell.angle_gamma   90.00
#
_symmetry.space_group_name_H-M   'P 1'
#
loop_
_entity.id
_entity.type
_entity.pdbx_description
1 polymer ?
#
loop_
_entity_poly.entity_id
_entity_poly.type
_entity_poly.pdbx_seq_one_letter_code
_entity_poly.pdbx_strand_id
1 'polypeptide(L)'
;SVYLGQLPLMTDTGTFVINGTERVVVSQLHRSPGVIFEHDKGKTHSSGKILFSSRIIPYRGSWLDFEFDHHEHLFVRIDRRRKLPVTTLLRSMGMSTNEIIETFFDHIVVKLKSKSCELAIKAERLKGIIAEFDIKIGKDIVVEKGRRITARHVKILDAAKVDSLNVPIEYLLGKVVSGDVVDTDTGEILLNANSLITEELIEVLITAKIKKINIIFINDAENGIYISDTMRLDELQTEIEARMSIYHVMRPGEPATEDAVNTLFSNLFFNNDRYD
;
A
#
# COMPACT_ATOMS: atom_id res chain seq x y z
N SER A 1 52.54 -14.40 -15.26
CA SER A 1 51.73 -13.21 -15.58
C SER A 1 50.63 -13.64 -16.55
N VAL A 2 49.39 -13.19 -16.33
CA VAL A 2 48.26 -13.49 -17.23
C VAL A 2 48.01 -12.26 -18.10
N TYR A 3 47.88 -12.44 -19.41
CA TYR A 3 47.55 -11.37 -20.35
C TYR A 3 46.03 -11.38 -20.62
N LEU A 4 45.37 -10.24 -20.44
CA LEU A 4 43.92 -10.07 -20.57
C LEU A 4 43.50 -9.22 -21.79
N GLY A 5 44.44 -8.89 -22.68
CA GLY A 5 44.19 -8.03 -23.85
C GLY A 5 44.80 -6.63 -23.73
N GLN A 6 44.62 -5.83 -24.78
CA GLN A 6 45.05 -4.42 -24.86
C GLN A 6 43.83 -3.51 -24.84
N LEU A 7 43.90 -2.46 -24.02
CA LEU A 7 42.90 -1.37 -23.98
C LEU A 7 43.36 -0.23 -24.89
N PRO A 8 42.48 0.33 -25.76
CA PRO A 8 42.79 1.53 -26.51
C PRO A 8 43.12 2.69 -25.56
N LEU A 9 44.20 3.42 -25.85
CA LEU A 9 44.58 4.62 -25.11
C LEU A 9 44.03 5.87 -25.78
N MET A 10 43.65 6.85 -24.97
CA MET A 10 43.23 8.16 -25.45
C MET A 10 44.44 8.96 -25.91
N THR A 11 44.32 9.67 -27.02
CA THR A 11 45.33 10.62 -27.51
C THR A 11 45.25 11.95 -26.74
N ASP A 12 46.27 12.81 -26.90
CA ASP A 12 46.29 14.15 -26.29
C ASP A 12 45.15 15.06 -26.79
N THR A 13 44.50 14.72 -27.91
CA THR A 13 43.35 15.43 -28.48
C THR A 13 42.00 14.84 -28.05
N GLY A 14 41.99 13.81 -27.20
CA GLY A 14 40.76 13.17 -26.72
C GLY A 14 40.13 12.19 -27.71
N THR A 15 40.89 11.70 -28.70
CA THR A 15 40.45 10.71 -29.70
C THR A 15 41.02 9.31 -29.38
N PHE A 16 40.50 8.29 -30.06
CA PHE A 16 41.00 6.91 -30.01
C PHE A 16 41.26 6.41 -31.44
N VAL A 17 42.36 5.67 -31.66
CA VAL A 17 42.65 5.02 -32.95
C VAL A 17 42.08 3.61 -32.95
N ILE A 18 41.01 3.39 -33.70
CA ILE A 18 40.35 2.08 -33.85
C ILE A 18 40.49 1.63 -35.30
N ASN A 19 41.23 0.54 -35.52
CA ASN A 19 41.52 0.00 -36.86
C ASN A 19 42.10 1.04 -37.84
N GLY A 20 42.97 1.93 -37.34
CA GLY A 20 43.63 2.96 -38.15
C GLY A 20 42.80 4.22 -38.41
N THR A 21 41.59 4.32 -37.86
CA THR A 21 40.75 5.53 -37.96
C THR A 21 40.57 6.18 -36.59
N GLU A 22 40.66 7.51 -36.52
CA GLU A 22 40.34 8.26 -35.31
C GLU A 22 38.85 8.26 -35.00
N ARG A 23 38.50 8.03 -33.74
CA ARG A 23 37.13 8.03 -33.22
C ARG A 23 37.06 8.85 -31.95
N VAL A 24 35.88 9.43 -31.70
CA VAL A 24 35.54 10.16 -30.48
C VAL A 24 34.44 9.40 -29.74
N VAL A 25 34.53 9.35 -28.42
CA VAL A 25 33.46 8.85 -27.55
C VAL A 25 32.58 10.03 -27.16
N VAL A 26 31.31 9.99 -27.51
CA VAL A 26 30.34 11.05 -27.17
C VAL A 26 29.79 10.80 -25.76
N SER A 27 29.81 11.84 -24.92
CA SER A 27 29.18 11.79 -23.60
C SER A 27 27.67 11.59 -23.74
N GLN A 28 27.14 10.56 -23.08
CA GLN A 28 25.70 10.31 -23.04
C GLN A 28 25.08 10.98 -21.81
N LEU A 29 24.03 11.78 -22.04
CA LEU A 29 23.18 12.27 -20.95
C LEU A 29 22.06 11.26 -20.70
N HIS A 30 22.06 10.65 -19.52
CA HIS A 30 21.02 9.73 -19.05
C HIS A 30 20.46 10.20 -17.72
N ARG A 31 19.27 9.71 -17.34
CA ARG A 31 18.72 9.99 -16.01
C ARG A 31 19.59 9.30 -14.96
N SER A 32 19.89 10.01 -13.87
CA SER A 32 20.63 9.42 -12.76
C SER A 32 19.83 8.28 -12.13
N PRO A 33 20.49 7.25 -11.60
CA PRO A 33 19.86 6.28 -10.72
C PRO A 33 19.19 6.95 -9.52
N GLY A 34 18.15 6.32 -8.98
CA GLY A 34 17.41 6.80 -7.81
C GLY A 34 15.90 6.67 -7.96
N VAL A 35 15.19 7.38 -7.08
CA VAL A 35 13.72 7.42 -7.06
C VAL A 35 13.24 8.74 -7.63
N ILE A 36 12.34 8.66 -8.61
CA ILE A 36 11.73 9.83 -9.26
C ILE A 36 10.24 9.80 -8.98
N PHE A 37 9.69 10.94 -8.53
CA PHE A 37 8.26 11.14 -8.37
C PHE A 37 7.76 12.08 -9.47
N GLU A 38 6.71 11.67 -10.17
CA GLU A 38 6.10 12.43 -11.26
C GLU A 38 4.58 12.46 -11.10
N HIS A 39 3.94 13.38 -11.81
CA HIS A 39 2.49 13.38 -11.97
C HIS A 39 2.13 13.81 -13.39
N ASP A 40 1.02 13.29 -13.90
CA ASP A 40 0.63 13.46 -15.29
C ASP A 40 0.00 14.84 -15.61
N LYS A 41 -0.10 15.71 -14.60
CA LYS A 41 -0.78 17.02 -14.66
C LYS A 41 -2.25 16.91 -15.12
N GLY A 42 -2.91 15.79 -14.85
CA GLY A 42 -4.31 15.53 -15.22
C GLY A 42 -4.53 15.28 -16.70
N LYS A 43 -3.48 14.94 -17.46
CA LYS A 43 -3.56 14.76 -18.91
C LYS A 43 -3.95 13.35 -19.35
N THR A 44 -3.76 12.34 -18.50
CA THR A 44 -3.93 10.94 -18.90
C THR A 44 -5.39 10.51 -18.92
N HIS A 45 -6.21 11.02 -18.00
CA HIS A 45 -7.61 10.65 -17.86
C HIS A 45 -8.54 11.85 -18.07
N SER A 46 -9.68 11.63 -18.70
CA SER A 46 -10.65 12.69 -19.08
C SER A 46 -11.25 13.43 -17.89
N SER A 47 -11.25 12.83 -16.70
CA SER A 47 -11.70 13.50 -15.46
C SER A 47 -10.81 14.66 -15.03
N GLY A 48 -9.61 14.80 -15.62
CA GLY A 48 -8.61 15.79 -15.20
C GLY A 48 -7.95 15.47 -13.85
N LYS A 49 -8.24 14.31 -13.26
CA LYS A 49 -7.62 13.87 -12.01
C LYS A 49 -6.12 13.68 -12.22
N ILE A 50 -5.33 14.29 -11.33
CA ILE A 50 -3.88 14.15 -11.33
C ILE A 50 -3.52 12.73 -10.87
N LEU A 51 -2.79 12.00 -11.71
CA LEU A 51 -2.27 10.69 -11.38
C LEU A 51 -0.80 10.83 -10.99
N PHE A 52 -0.47 10.34 -9.81
CA PHE A 52 0.89 10.29 -9.29
C PHE A 52 1.55 8.97 -9.66
N SER A 53 2.85 9.03 -9.93
CA SER A 53 3.68 7.87 -10.16
C SER A 53 5.05 8.05 -9.51
N SER A 54 5.70 6.93 -9.23
CA SER A 54 7.10 6.92 -8.84
C SER A 54 7.86 5.84 -9.61
N ARG A 55 9.12 6.10 -9.91
CA ARG A 55 9.98 5.18 -10.64
C ARG A 55 11.29 5.01 -9.89
N ILE A 56 11.68 3.77 -9.66
CA ILE A 56 12.99 3.38 -9.15
C ILE A 56 13.86 2.98 -10.35
N ILE A 57 14.92 3.75 -10.58
CA ILE A 57 15.91 3.51 -11.63
C ILE A 57 17.20 3.03 -10.96
N PRO A 58 17.56 1.74 -11.09
CA PRO A 58 18.88 1.27 -10.66
C PRO A 58 19.97 1.80 -11.60
N TYR A 59 21.22 1.79 -11.15
CA TYR A 59 22.38 1.93 -12.01
C TYR A 59 22.46 0.76 -13.00
N ARG A 60 22.16 -0.45 -12.52
CA ARG A 60 22.06 -1.66 -13.33
C ARG A 60 21.02 -2.60 -12.74
N GLY A 61 20.05 -3.03 -13.52
CA GLY A 61 19.01 -3.95 -13.07
C GLY A 61 17.64 -3.63 -13.64
N SER A 62 16.61 -4.32 -13.15
CA SER A 62 15.23 -4.11 -13.57
C SER A 62 14.63 -2.84 -12.94
N TRP A 63 13.80 -2.12 -13.69
CA TRP A 63 13.16 -0.90 -13.21
C TRP A 63 11.84 -1.24 -12.50
N LEU A 64 11.52 -0.50 -11.43
CA LEU A 64 10.23 -0.56 -10.76
C LEU A 64 9.46 0.74 -10.99
N ASP A 65 8.29 0.63 -11.61
CA ASP A 65 7.37 1.74 -11.81
C ASP A 65 6.12 1.52 -10.94
N PHE A 66 5.80 2.50 -10.10
CA PHE A 66 4.56 2.55 -9.33
C PHE A 66 3.66 3.64 -9.89
N GLU A 67 2.39 3.35 -10.10
CA GLU A 67 1.45 4.33 -10.66
C GLU A 67 0.04 4.15 -10.10
N PHE A 68 -0.60 5.26 -9.79
CA PHE A 68 -2.03 5.30 -9.52
C PHE A 68 -2.84 5.25 -10.82
N ASP A 69 -3.96 4.56 -10.81
CA ASP A 69 -4.99 4.69 -11.84
C ASP A 69 -6.06 5.73 -11.46
N HIS A 70 -7.07 5.90 -12.32
CA HIS A 70 -8.16 6.84 -12.08
C HIS A 70 -9.12 6.42 -10.95
N HIS A 71 -9.08 5.15 -10.54
CA HIS A 71 -9.83 4.60 -9.41
C HIS A 71 -9.04 4.66 -8.09
N GLU A 72 -7.85 5.26 -8.09
CA GLU A 72 -6.95 5.35 -6.91
C GLU A 72 -6.37 4.01 -6.45
N HIS A 73 -6.33 3.03 -7.34
CA HIS A 73 -5.60 1.80 -7.10
C HIS A 73 -4.13 1.97 -7.46
N LEU A 74 -3.25 1.43 -6.63
CA LEU A 74 -1.81 1.54 -6.80
C LEU A 74 -1.27 0.28 -7.49
N PHE A 75 -0.67 0.46 -8.67
CA PHE A 75 -0.09 -0.62 -9.44
C PHE A 75 1.43 -0.54 -9.46
N VAL A 76 2.05 -1.68 -9.69
CA VAL A 76 3.47 -1.81 -10.00
C VAL A 76 3.67 -2.38 -11.40
N ARG A 77 4.75 -1.97 -12.07
CA ARG A 77 5.30 -2.61 -13.27
C ARG A 77 6.79 -2.86 -13.09
N ILE A 78 7.23 -4.01 -13.57
CA ILE A 78 8.63 -4.38 -13.64
C ILE A 78 9.04 -4.27 -15.11
N ASP A 79 10.10 -3.51 -15.41
CA ASP A 79 10.60 -3.28 -16.77
C ASP A 79 9.51 -2.84 -17.77
N ARG A 80 8.60 -1.96 -17.32
CA ARG A 80 7.46 -1.43 -18.09
C ARG A 80 6.51 -2.50 -18.67
N ARG A 81 6.48 -3.69 -18.08
CA ARG A 81 5.56 -4.77 -18.48
C ARG A 81 4.14 -4.53 -17.95
N ARG A 82 3.30 -5.56 -18.02
CA ARG A 82 1.90 -5.54 -17.55
C ARG A 82 1.83 -5.07 -16.09
N LYS A 83 0.80 -4.28 -15.77
CA LYS A 83 0.47 -3.87 -14.40
C LYS A 83 0.16 -5.07 -13.53
N LEU A 84 0.62 -5.01 -12.28
CA LEU A 84 0.19 -5.87 -11.18
C LEU A 84 -0.25 -4.97 -10.01
N PRO A 85 -1.24 -5.37 -9.19
CA PRO A 85 -1.50 -4.68 -7.94
C PRO A 85 -0.22 -4.54 -7.11
N VAL A 86 -0.02 -3.40 -6.44
CA VAL A 86 1.21 -3.21 -5.64
C VAL A 86 1.34 -4.25 -4.53
N THR A 87 0.22 -4.76 -4.03
CA THR A 87 0.16 -5.82 -3.01
C THR A 87 0.74 -7.13 -3.51
N THR A 88 0.70 -7.43 -4.81
CA THR A 88 1.38 -8.59 -5.38
C THR A 88 2.90 -8.50 -5.15
N LEU A 89 3.51 -7.31 -5.29
CA LEU A 89 4.93 -7.14 -4.98
C LEU A 89 5.19 -7.32 -3.48
N LEU A 90 4.35 -6.73 -2.62
CA LEU A 90 4.49 -6.85 -1.16
C LEU A 90 4.42 -8.33 -0.71
N ARG A 91 3.43 -9.08 -1.21
CA ARG A 91 3.29 -10.52 -0.94
C ARG A 91 4.47 -11.33 -1.45
N SER A 92 5.02 -10.98 -2.62
CA SER A 92 6.22 -11.66 -3.16
C SER A 92 7.48 -11.46 -2.31
N MET A 93 7.48 -10.44 -1.45
CA MET A 93 8.51 -10.19 -0.43
C MET A 93 8.20 -10.86 0.93
N GLY A 94 7.14 -11.67 1.00
CA GLY A 94 6.76 -12.44 2.19
C GLY A 94 5.76 -11.74 3.11
N MET A 95 5.22 -10.58 2.73
CA MET A 95 4.23 -9.88 3.57
C MET A 95 2.84 -10.52 3.46
N SER A 96 2.27 -10.89 4.60
CA SER A 96 0.87 -11.30 4.75
C SER A 96 -0.09 -10.11 4.66
N THR A 97 -1.39 -10.39 4.50
CA THR A 97 -2.44 -9.37 4.49
C THR A 97 -2.42 -8.50 5.76
N ASN A 98 -2.26 -9.13 6.94
CA ASN A 98 -2.19 -8.42 8.22
C ASN A 98 -0.97 -7.49 8.28
N GLU A 99 0.22 -7.97 7.88
CA GLU A 99 1.44 -7.15 7.89
C GLU A 99 1.38 -5.99 6.92
N ILE A 100 0.77 -6.18 5.73
CA ILE A 100 0.53 -5.07 4.79
C ILE A 100 -0.36 -4.01 5.45
N ILE A 101 -1.48 -4.40 6.06
CA ILE A 101 -2.36 -3.43 6.71
C ILE A 101 -1.66 -2.71 7.86
N GLU A 102 -0.95 -3.44 8.72
CA GLU A 102 -0.20 -2.87 9.85
C GLU A 102 0.90 -1.89 9.40
N THR A 103 1.51 -2.15 8.24
CA THR A 103 2.55 -1.28 7.68
C THR A 103 1.99 0.06 7.19
N PHE A 104 0.82 0.05 6.55
CA PHE A 104 0.28 1.22 5.85
C PHE A 104 -0.84 1.97 6.58
N PHE A 105 -1.43 1.37 7.61
CA PHE A 105 -2.60 1.93 8.28
C PHE A 105 -2.45 1.98 9.81
N ASP A 106 -2.87 3.10 10.36
CA ASP A 106 -3.27 3.19 11.77
C ASP A 106 -4.56 2.38 12.00
N HIS A 107 -4.74 1.85 13.20
CA HIS A 107 -5.98 1.15 13.59
C HIS A 107 -6.69 1.81 14.77
N ILE A 108 -8.01 1.65 14.81
CA ILE A 108 -8.85 1.96 15.96
C ILE A 108 -9.29 0.66 16.60
N VAL A 109 -9.07 0.55 17.91
CA VAL A 109 -9.66 -0.52 18.72
C VAL A 109 -11.14 -0.23 18.92
N VAL A 110 -11.99 -1.19 18.57
CA VAL A 110 -13.44 -1.14 18.77
C VAL A 110 -13.83 -2.20 19.79
N LYS A 111 -14.42 -1.78 20.91
CA LYS A 111 -15.05 -2.70 21.86
C LYS A 111 -16.53 -2.84 21.52
N LEU A 112 -16.97 -4.05 21.23
CA LEU A 112 -18.35 -4.33 20.78
C LEU A 112 -19.30 -4.51 21.97
N LYS A 113 -20.52 -4.00 21.84
CA LYS A 113 -21.67 -4.25 22.72
C LYS A 113 -22.88 -4.58 21.84
N SER A 114 -24.00 -5.02 22.43
CA SER A 114 -25.16 -5.51 21.69
C SER A 114 -25.84 -4.50 20.75
N LYS A 115 -25.76 -3.19 21.06
CA LYS A 115 -26.40 -2.11 20.27
C LYS A 115 -25.51 -0.89 20.05
N SER A 116 -24.26 -0.94 20.51
CA SER A 116 -23.32 0.16 20.44
C SER A 116 -21.91 -0.39 20.44
N CYS A 117 -20.93 0.42 20.07
CA CYS A 117 -19.54 0.09 20.25
C CYS A 117 -18.77 1.27 20.81
N GLU A 118 -17.66 0.97 21.47
CA GLU A 118 -16.77 1.97 22.04
C GLU A 118 -15.50 2.03 21.20
N LEU A 119 -15.28 3.17 20.54
CA LEU A 119 -14.09 3.44 19.74
C LEU A 119 -13.00 4.01 20.64
N ALA A 120 -11.85 3.35 20.74
CA ALA A 120 -10.69 3.91 21.42
C ALA A 120 -9.95 4.87 20.48
N ILE A 121 -10.28 6.15 20.56
CA ILE A 121 -9.73 7.20 19.71
C ILE A 121 -9.50 8.48 20.52
N LYS A 122 -8.30 9.04 20.37
CA LYS A 122 -7.94 10.33 20.96
C LYS A 122 -8.60 11.47 20.18
N ALA A 123 -8.99 12.53 20.88
CA ALA A 123 -9.71 13.64 20.25
C ALA A 123 -8.93 14.32 19.11
N GLU A 124 -7.60 14.42 19.20
CA GLU A 124 -6.79 15.02 18.12
C GLU A 124 -6.95 14.28 16.78
N ARG A 125 -7.13 12.94 16.79
CA ARG A 125 -7.34 12.15 15.58
C ARG A 125 -8.69 12.41 14.91
N LEU A 126 -9.64 13.06 15.60
CA LEU A 126 -10.95 13.38 15.05
C LEU A 126 -10.98 14.69 14.26
N LYS A 127 -9.92 15.50 14.36
CA LYS A 127 -9.87 16.84 13.77
C LYS A 127 -10.02 16.78 12.25
N GLY A 128 -10.92 17.60 11.70
CA GLY A 128 -11.17 17.68 10.25
C GLY A 128 -12.16 16.64 9.71
N ILE A 129 -12.41 15.56 10.46
CA ILE A 129 -13.38 14.52 10.11
C ILE A 129 -14.81 15.08 10.26
N ILE A 130 -15.72 14.62 9.42
CA ILE A 130 -17.16 14.91 9.52
C ILE A 130 -17.77 13.90 10.51
N ALA A 131 -18.46 14.39 11.54
CA ALA A 131 -19.07 13.51 12.53
C ALA A 131 -20.23 12.72 11.90
N GLU A 132 -20.13 11.38 11.86
CA GLU A 132 -21.19 10.51 11.32
C GLU A 132 -22.39 10.36 12.27
N PHE A 133 -22.19 10.73 13.53
CA PHE A 133 -23.15 10.69 14.62
C PHE A 133 -22.91 11.86 15.59
N ASP A 134 -23.85 12.11 16.48
CA ASP A 134 -23.69 13.14 17.52
C ASP A 134 -22.61 12.72 18.52
N ILE A 135 -21.55 13.52 18.63
CA ILE A 135 -20.51 13.33 19.64
C ILE A 135 -20.94 14.03 20.92
N LYS A 136 -21.14 13.26 21.99
CA LYS A 136 -21.68 13.74 23.27
C LYS A 136 -20.68 13.55 24.40
N ILE A 137 -20.67 14.49 25.35
CA ILE A 137 -20.06 14.32 26.67
C ILE A 137 -21.21 14.32 27.68
N GLY A 138 -21.46 13.16 28.30
CA GLY A 138 -22.63 13.00 29.17
C GLY A 138 -23.94 13.21 28.40
N LYS A 139 -24.64 14.31 28.69
CA LYS A 139 -25.90 14.69 28.01
C LYS A 139 -25.71 15.76 26.94
N ASP A 140 -24.58 16.46 26.95
CA ASP A 140 -24.34 17.61 26.09
C ASP A 140 -23.75 17.18 24.75
N ILE A 141 -24.32 17.70 23.66
CA ILE A 141 -23.82 17.48 22.31
C ILE A 141 -22.66 18.45 22.06
N VAL A 142 -21.47 17.91 21.84
CA VAL A 142 -20.27 18.70 21.50
C VAL A 142 -20.19 18.92 19.99
N VAL A 143 -20.53 17.89 19.21
CA VAL A 143 -20.56 17.96 17.74
C VAL A 143 -21.82 17.26 17.25
N GLU A 144 -22.64 17.98 16.51
CA GLU A 144 -23.82 17.41 15.84
C GLU A 144 -23.39 16.55 14.64
N LYS A 145 -24.17 15.51 14.33
CA LYS A 145 -24.02 14.72 13.11
C LYS A 145 -23.96 15.62 11.87
N GLY A 146 -23.04 15.30 10.96
CA GLY A 146 -22.80 16.01 9.70
C GLY A 146 -21.92 17.26 9.84
N ARG A 147 -21.53 17.66 11.05
CA ARG A 147 -20.63 18.78 11.25
C ARG A 147 -19.17 18.33 11.23
N ARG A 148 -18.31 19.17 10.64
CA ARG A 148 -16.85 18.98 10.70
C ARG A 148 -16.34 19.24 12.12
N ILE A 149 -15.50 18.34 12.62
CA ILE A 149 -14.88 18.44 13.93
C ILE A 149 -13.74 19.47 13.86
N THR A 150 -13.88 20.57 14.59
CA THR A 150 -12.95 21.70 14.58
C THR A 150 -11.96 21.62 15.74
N ALA A 151 -10.89 22.42 15.69
CA ALA A 151 -9.95 22.55 16.81
C ALA A 151 -10.63 22.98 18.13
N ARG A 152 -11.76 23.69 18.08
CA ARG A 152 -12.56 24.03 19.27
C ARG A 152 -13.20 22.77 19.88
N HIS A 153 -13.77 21.90 19.06
CA HIS A 153 -14.37 20.65 19.51
C HIS A 153 -13.32 19.72 20.13
N VAL A 154 -12.16 19.60 19.48
CA VAL A 154 -11.03 18.80 19.98
C VAL A 154 -10.59 19.28 21.38
N LYS A 155 -10.41 20.59 21.58
CA LYS A 155 -10.07 21.15 22.91
C LYS A 155 -11.10 20.82 23.99
N ILE A 156 -12.39 20.79 23.64
CA ILE A 156 -13.47 20.44 24.59
C ILE A 156 -13.37 18.95 24.96
N LEU A 157 -13.17 18.08 23.97
CA LEU A 157 -13.02 16.64 24.17
C LEU A 157 -11.76 16.30 24.97
N ASP A 158 -10.63 16.96 24.69
CA ASP A 158 -9.37 16.80 25.43
C ASP A 158 -9.51 17.28 26.88
N ALA A 159 -10.16 18.43 27.11
CA ALA A 159 -10.41 18.93 28.47
C ALA A 159 -11.26 17.97 29.30
N ALA A 160 -12.18 17.23 28.65
CA ALA A 160 -12.98 16.19 29.26
C ALA A 160 -12.27 14.83 29.34
N LYS A 161 -11.01 14.72 28.87
CA LYS A 161 -10.19 13.50 28.83
C LYS A 161 -10.91 12.33 28.14
N VAL A 162 -11.52 12.63 26.99
CA VAL A 162 -12.22 11.63 26.18
C VAL A 162 -11.20 10.78 25.42
N ASP A 163 -10.92 9.60 25.95
CA ASP A 163 -10.06 8.59 25.31
C ASP A 163 -10.85 7.55 24.50
N SER A 164 -12.18 7.53 24.65
CA SER A 164 -13.06 6.69 23.86
C SER A 164 -14.41 7.33 23.56
N LEU A 165 -15.00 6.96 22.43
CA LEU A 165 -16.32 7.42 21.99
C LEU A 165 -17.30 6.25 21.94
N ASN A 166 -18.45 6.42 22.58
CA ASN A 166 -19.55 5.46 22.45
C ASN A 166 -20.41 5.83 21.23
N VAL A 167 -20.53 4.91 20.28
CA VAL A 167 -21.16 5.13 18.99
C VAL A 167 -22.19 4.02 18.70
N PRO A 168 -23.21 4.28 17.87
CA PRO A 168 -24.13 3.24 17.42
C PRO A 168 -23.37 2.11 16.70
N ILE A 169 -23.87 0.87 16.79
CA ILE A 169 -23.20 -0.27 16.15
C ILE A 169 -23.11 -0.11 14.62
N GLU A 170 -24.07 0.62 14.06
CA GLU A 170 -24.17 0.98 12.64
C GLU A 170 -22.99 1.81 12.15
N TYR A 171 -22.23 2.46 13.04
CA TYR A 171 -20.98 3.14 12.67
C TYR A 171 -19.96 2.21 12.02
N LEU A 172 -20.01 0.92 12.31
CA LEU A 172 -19.12 -0.07 11.73
C LEU A 172 -19.43 -0.36 10.26
N LEU A 173 -20.64 -0.06 9.78
CA LEU A 173 -21.02 -0.33 8.40
C LEU A 173 -20.13 0.44 7.42
N GLY A 174 -19.55 -0.30 6.47
CA GLY A 174 -18.62 0.26 5.49
C GLY A 174 -17.21 0.56 6.04
N LYS A 175 -16.93 0.28 7.33
CA LYS A 175 -15.56 0.29 7.85
C LYS A 175 -14.84 -0.99 7.47
N VAL A 176 -13.51 -0.95 7.47
CA VAL A 176 -12.67 -2.08 7.08
C VAL A 176 -11.97 -2.65 8.30
N VAL A 177 -12.02 -3.98 8.47
CA VAL A 177 -11.31 -4.66 9.56
C VAL A 177 -9.81 -4.64 9.28
N SER A 178 -9.01 -4.27 10.29
CA SER A 178 -7.56 -4.13 10.12
C SER A 178 -6.77 -5.42 10.29
N GLY A 179 -7.40 -6.50 10.77
CA GLY A 179 -6.76 -7.79 10.97
C GLY A 179 -7.78 -8.91 11.12
N ASP A 180 -7.31 -10.16 11.09
CA ASP A 180 -8.21 -11.32 11.18
C ASP A 180 -8.96 -11.31 12.52
N VAL A 181 -10.28 -11.54 12.47
CA VAL A 181 -11.12 -11.73 13.66
C VAL A 181 -11.36 -13.21 13.84
N VAL A 182 -10.82 -13.74 14.92
CA VAL A 182 -10.87 -15.17 15.24
C VAL A 182 -11.83 -15.39 16.41
N ASP A 183 -12.67 -16.42 16.30
CA ASP A 183 -13.43 -16.92 17.44
C ASP A 183 -12.47 -17.64 18.39
N THR A 184 -12.35 -17.14 19.62
CA THR A 184 -11.42 -17.70 20.61
C THR A 184 -11.81 -19.09 21.10
N ASP A 185 -13.06 -19.49 20.93
CA ASP A 185 -13.58 -20.77 21.41
C ASP A 185 -13.35 -21.87 20.36
N THR A 186 -13.54 -21.57 19.07
CA THR A 186 -13.38 -22.55 17.97
C THR A 186 -12.02 -22.46 17.27
N GLY A 187 -11.35 -21.30 17.32
CA GLY A 187 -10.16 -21.00 16.54
C GLY A 187 -10.45 -20.68 15.07
N GLU A 188 -11.72 -20.58 14.68
CA GLU A 188 -12.12 -20.26 13.31
C GLU A 188 -11.97 -18.76 13.02
N ILE A 189 -11.49 -18.44 11.83
CA ILE A 189 -11.46 -17.06 11.32
C ILE A 189 -12.88 -16.68 10.90
N LEU A 190 -13.49 -15.74 11.62
CA LEU A 190 -14.82 -15.21 11.33
C LEU A 190 -14.76 -14.16 10.22
N LEU A 191 -13.79 -13.24 10.30
CA LEU A 191 -13.56 -12.20 9.30
C LEU A 191 -12.07 -12.17 8.97
N ASN A 192 -11.75 -12.06 7.69
CA ASN A 192 -10.38 -11.85 7.24
C ASN A 192 -10.00 -10.36 7.37
N ALA A 193 -8.70 -10.09 7.51
CA ALA A 193 -8.13 -8.78 7.38
C ALA A 193 -8.53 -8.15 6.03
N ASN A 194 -8.75 -6.84 6.01
CA ASN A 194 -9.24 -6.07 4.86
C ASN A 194 -10.72 -6.31 4.45
N SER A 195 -11.48 -7.12 5.21
CA SER A 195 -12.91 -7.28 4.98
C SER A 195 -13.69 -5.98 5.26
N LEU A 196 -14.60 -5.64 4.35
CA LEU A 196 -15.57 -4.55 4.53
C LEU A 196 -16.69 -5.03 5.46
N ILE A 197 -16.97 -4.30 6.53
CA ILE A 197 -18.00 -4.67 7.49
C ILE A 197 -19.39 -4.37 6.90
N THR A 198 -20.18 -5.43 6.75
CA THR A 198 -21.59 -5.42 6.33
C THR A 198 -22.50 -5.71 7.53
N GLU A 199 -23.81 -5.54 7.36
CA GLU A 199 -24.81 -5.89 8.40
C GLU A 199 -24.70 -7.36 8.80
N GLU A 200 -24.55 -8.27 7.83
CA GLU A 200 -24.36 -9.70 8.04
C GLU A 200 -23.13 -9.99 8.91
N LEU A 201 -22.00 -9.33 8.65
CA LEU A 201 -20.79 -9.52 9.44
C LEU A 201 -20.92 -8.97 10.87
N ILE A 202 -21.70 -7.90 11.07
CA ILE A 202 -22.00 -7.41 12.42
C ILE A 202 -22.80 -8.46 13.20
N GLU A 203 -23.78 -9.11 12.57
CA GLU A 203 -24.56 -10.18 13.20
C GLU A 203 -23.68 -11.38 13.58
N VAL A 204 -22.74 -11.76 12.71
CA VAL A 204 -21.74 -12.80 13.01
C VAL A 204 -20.93 -12.43 14.25
N LEU A 205 -20.38 -11.20 14.30
CA LEU A 205 -19.58 -10.73 15.44
C LEU A 205 -20.36 -10.72 16.75
N ILE A 206 -21.65 -10.32 16.72
CA ILE A 206 -22.52 -10.30 17.90
C ILE A 206 -22.86 -11.73 18.35
N THR A 207 -23.19 -12.61 17.41
CA THR A 207 -23.57 -14.01 17.69
C THR A 207 -22.40 -14.80 18.28
N ALA A 208 -21.21 -14.62 17.72
CA ALA A 208 -19.95 -15.17 18.24
C ALA A 208 -19.44 -14.45 19.51
N LYS A 209 -20.16 -13.43 20.01
CA LYS A 209 -19.83 -12.67 21.23
C LYS A 209 -18.42 -12.08 21.21
N ILE A 210 -17.95 -11.66 20.05
CA ILE A 210 -16.66 -10.99 19.89
C ILE A 210 -16.69 -9.68 20.67
N LYS A 211 -15.71 -9.50 21.57
CA LYS A 211 -15.65 -8.33 22.46
C LYS A 211 -14.88 -7.17 21.85
N LYS A 212 -13.93 -7.46 20.97
CA LYS A 212 -12.97 -6.50 20.44
C LYS A 212 -12.63 -6.83 19.00
N ILE A 213 -12.66 -5.82 18.15
CA ILE A 213 -12.10 -5.86 16.79
C ILE A 213 -11.22 -4.63 16.59
N ASN A 214 -10.37 -4.67 15.57
CA ASN A 214 -9.62 -3.51 15.12
C ASN A 214 -10.10 -3.13 13.72
N ILE A 215 -10.32 -1.83 13.50
CA ILE A 215 -10.68 -1.29 12.17
C ILE A 215 -9.59 -0.34 11.69
N ILE A 216 -9.46 -0.22 10.37
CA ILE A 216 -8.56 0.75 9.74
C ILE A 216 -9.03 2.17 10.10
N PHE A 217 -8.09 2.99 10.58
CA PHE A 217 -8.33 4.42 10.76
C PHE A 217 -8.21 5.13 9.42
N ILE A 218 -9.30 5.77 9.01
CA ILE A 218 -9.37 6.52 7.76
C ILE A 218 -9.63 7.98 8.10
N ASN A 219 -8.84 8.86 7.51
CA ASN A 219 -9.08 10.29 7.53
C ASN A 219 -9.02 10.77 6.09
N ASP A 220 -10.14 10.85 5.38
CA ASP A 220 -10.17 11.17 3.94
C ASP A 220 -9.45 12.49 3.57
N ALA A 221 -9.22 13.38 4.54
CA ALA A 221 -8.45 14.60 4.34
C ALA A 221 -6.92 14.39 4.28
N GLU A 222 -6.41 13.32 4.90
CA GLU A 222 -4.98 13.07 5.09
C GLU A 222 -4.55 11.67 4.60
N ASN A 223 -5.36 10.66 4.87
CA ASN A 223 -5.09 9.24 4.64
C ASN A 223 -6.24 8.60 3.86
N GLY A 224 -6.01 8.26 2.59
CA GLY A 224 -6.92 7.46 1.79
C GLY A 224 -6.74 5.95 2.02
N ILE A 225 -7.73 5.16 1.60
CA ILE A 225 -7.74 3.68 1.69
C ILE A 225 -7.09 2.97 0.50
N TYR A 226 -6.13 3.62 -0.16
CA TYR A 226 -5.57 3.18 -1.44
C TYR A 226 -5.03 1.75 -1.43
N ILE A 227 -4.27 1.38 -0.40
CA ILE A 227 -3.72 0.01 -0.28
C ILE A 227 -4.82 -1.01 0.01
N SER A 228 -5.81 -0.66 0.85
CA SER A 228 -6.96 -1.51 1.16
C SER A 228 -7.80 -1.80 -0.09
N ASP A 229 -8.08 -0.77 -0.89
CA ASP A 229 -8.81 -0.89 -2.16
C ASP A 229 -8.02 -1.69 -3.20
N THR A 230 -6.72 -1.41 -3.33
CA THR A 230 -5.86 -2.16 -4.26
C THR A 230 -5.80 -3.64 -3.90
N MET A 231 -5.74 -3.96 -2.61
CA MET A 231 -5.72 -5.33 -2.12
C MET A 231 -6.99 -6.11 -2.46
N ARG A 232 -8.14 -5.44 -2.64
CA ARG A 232 -9.39 -6.09 -3.11
C ARG A 232 -9.32 -6.56 -4.56
N LEU A 233 -8.37 -6.03 -5.36
CA LEU A 233 -8.10 -6.47 -6.72
C LEU A 233 -7.09 -7.62 -6.80
N ASP A 234 -6.42 -7.93 -5.68
CA ASP A 234 -5.35 -8.92 -5.60
C ASP A 234 -5.90 -10.21 -4.98
N GLU A 235 -6.18 -11.19 -5.83
CA GLU A 235 -6.73 -12.48 -5.41
C GLU A 235 -5.69 -13.38 -4.70
N LEU A 236 -4.40 -13.04 -4.83
CA LEU A 236 -3.28 -13.85 -4.34
C LEU A 236 -3.15 -13.75 -2.82
N GLN A 237 -2.89 -14.89 -2.17
CA GLN A 237 -2.78 -14.93 -0.70
C GLN A 237 -1.37 -15.30 -0.22
N THR A 238 -0.63 -16.06 -1.02
CA THR A 238 0.69 -16.57 -0.62
C THR A 238 1.84 -15.90 -1.35
N GLU A 239 3.04 -15.97 -0.74
CA GLU A 239 4.29 -15.48 -1.33
C GLU A 239 4.60 -16.15 -2.67
N ILE A 240 4.38 -17.46 -2.76
CA ILE A 240 4.68 -18.22 -3.97
C ILE A 240 3.72 -17.88 -5.12
N GLU A 241 2.41 -17.73 -4.85
CA GLU A 241 1.43 -17.27 -5.85
C GLU A 241 1.79 -15.88 -6.39
N ALA A 242 2.19 -14.97 -5.50
CA ALA A 242 2.64 -13.63 -5.86
C ALA A 242 3.89 -13.65 -6.75
N ARG A 243 4.90 -14.45 -6.40
CA ARG A 243 6.09 -14.64 -7.24
C ARG A 243 5.78 -15.32 -8.56
N MET A 244 4.87 -16.29 -8.61
CA MET A 244 4.41 -16.92 -9.85
C MET A 244 3.70 -15.91 -10.76
N SER A 245 2.88 -15.03 -10.21
CA SER A 245 2.23 -13.94 -10.96
C SER A 245 3.28 -13.01 -11.60
N ILE A 246 4.31 -12.61 -10.85
CA ILE A 246 5.44 -11.85 -11.37
C ILE A 246 6.19 -12.65 -12.45
N TYR A 247 6.46 -13.94 -12.22
CA TYR A 247 7.13 -14.82 -13.19
C TYR A 247 6.39 -14.86 -14.52
N HIS A 248 5.06 -15.03 -14.52
CA HIS A 248 4.26 -15.06 -15.74
C HIS A 248 4.23 -13.73 -16.49
N VAL A 249 4.39 -12.59 -15.80
CA VAL A 249 4.55 -11.28 -16.45
C VAL A 249 5.94 -11.17 -17.11
N MET A 250 6.98 -11.65 -16.46
CA MET A 250 8.36 -11.58 -16.96
C MET A 250 8.64 -12.62 -18.06
N ARG A 251 8.03 -13.80 -17.97
CA ARG A 251 8.24 -14.94 -18.87
C ARG A 251 6.91 -15.56 -19.29
N PRO A 252 6.14 -14.87 -20.15
CA PRO A 252 4.83 -15.34 -20.58
C PRO A 252 4.95 -16.66 -21.36
N GLY A 253 4.17 -17.66 -20.95
CA GLY A 253 4.12 -18.98 -21.59
C GLY A 253 5.17 -19.98 -21.12
N GLU A 254 6.15 -19.58 -20.28
CA GLU A 254 7.06 -20.52 -19.64
C GLU A 254 6.40 -21.19 -18.43
N PRO A 255 6.63 -22.51 -18.20
CA PRO A 255 6.15 -23.17 -17.00
C PRO A 255 6.82 -22.57 -15.74
N ALA A 256 6.03 -22.35 -14.70
CA ALA A 256 6.48 -21.79 -13.44
C ALA A 256 6.78 -22.92 -12.43
N THR A 257 8.04 -23.37 -12.37
CA THR A 257 8.50 -24.19 -11.24
C THR A 257 8.91 -23.30 -10.09
N GLU A 258 8.74 -23.77 -8.85
CA GLU A 258 9.06 -22.99 -7.64
C GLU A 258 10.51 -22.48 -7.64
N ASP A 259 11.48 -23.33 -8.00
CA ASP A 259 12.89 -22.95 -8.11
C ASP A 259 13.12 -21.85 -9.14
N ALA A 260 12.51 -21.95 -10.32
CA ALA A 260 12.66 -20.97 -11.39
C ALA A 260 12.05 -19.62 -10.99
N VAL A 261 10.90 -19.67 -10.32
CA VAL A 261 10.16 -18.51 -9.81
C VAL A 261 10.99 -17.76 -8.75
N ASN A 262 11.48 -18.48 -7.74
CA ASN A 262 12.30 -17.90 -6.67
C ASN A 262 13.63 -17.36 -7.20
N THR A 263 14.28 -18.10 -8.10
CA THR A 263 15.53 -17.68 -8.74
C THR A 263 15.34 -16.42 -9.58
N LEU A 264 14.26 -16.32 -10.35
CA LEU A 264 13.96 -15.13 -11.12
C LEU A 264 13.75 -13.93 -10.18
N PHE A 265 12.88 -14.07 -9.18
CA PHE A 265 12.54 -12.98 -8.27
C PHE A 265 13.77 -12.44 -7.52
N SER A 266 14.61 -13.32 -6.97
CA SER A 266 15.86 -12.94 -6.31
C SER A 266 16.79 -12.17 -7.26
N ASN A 267 16.91 -12.64 -8.51
CA ASN A 267 17.75 -12.00 -9.53
C ASN A 267 17.24 -10.64 -10.00
N LEU A 268 15.95 -10.32 -9.80
CA LEU A 268 15.38 -9.03 -10.22
C LEU A 268 15.78 -7.90 -9.27
N PHE A 269 15.85 -8.14 -7.97
CA PHE A 269 15.94 -7.06 -6.97
C PHE A 269 16.95 -7.29 -5.84
N PHE A 270 17.37 -8.52 -5.59
CA PHE A 270 18.14 -8.87 -4.38
C PHE A 270 19.53 -9.45 -4.67
N ASN A 271 19.84 -9.73 -5.94
CA ASN A 271 21.15 -10.19 -6.35
C ASN A 271 22.03 -8.99 -6.73
N ASN A 272 23.05 -8.70 -5.91
CA ASN A 272 24.01 -7.61 -6.16
C ASN A 272 24.78 -7.76 -7.49
N ASP A 273 24.95 -8.98 -8.00
CA ASP A 273 25.56 -9.21 -9.31
C ASP A 273 24.62 -8.82 -10.46
N ARG A 274 23.36 -8.47 -10.19
CA ARG A 274 22.34 -8.09 -11.19
C ARG A 274 21.65 -6.77 -10.90
N TYR A 275 21.69 -6.31 -9.65
CA TYR A 275 21.05 -5.09 -9.19
C TYR A 275 22.04 -4.22 -8.41
N ASP A 276 22.23 -2.98 -8.87
CA ASP A 276 23.07 -1.93 -8.27
C ASP A 276 22.36 -0.58 -8.45
#